data_AF-A0A348Z2S2-F1
#
_entry.id   AF-A0A348Z2S2-F1
#
_cell.length_a   1.000
_cell.length_b   1.000
_cell.length_c   1.000
_cell.angle_alpha   90.00
_cell.angle_beta   90.00
_cell.angle_gamma   90.00
#
_symmetry.space_group_name_H-M   'P 1'
#
loop_
_entity.id
_entity.type
_entity.pdbx_description
1 polymer ?
#
loop_
_entity_poly.entity_id
_entity_poly.type
_entity_poly.pdbx_seq_one_letter_code
_entity_poly.pdbx_strand_id
1 'polypeptide(L)' 'MGTTTRTSKTGYKSIVTNYECEDCSAFLHKSKCTKAKGNMRVQGSKNFNTNREIFYKNILSDEGTLLRMNRSI' A
#
# COMPACT_ATOMS: atom_id res chain seq x y z
N MET A 1 -1.71 -16.45 3.92
CA MET A 1 -0.77 -15.29 3.99
C MET A 1 0.53 -15.70 3.32
N GLY A 2 0.96 -15.01 2.26
CA GLY A 2 2.20 -15.33 1.54
C GLY A 2 3.08 -14.11 1.34
N THR A 3 4.39 -14.23 1.48
CA THR A 3 5.34 -13.16 1.17
C THR A 3 6.03 -13.43 -0.16
N THR A 4 6.01 -12.45 -1.05
CA THR A 4 6.69 -12.49 -2.35
C THR A 4 7.74 -11.39 -2.43
N THR A 5 8.91 -11.73 -2.95
CA THR A 5 9.99 -10.76 -3.21
C THR A 5 9.81 -10.17 -4.61
N ARG A 6 9.68 -8.85 -4.70
CA ARG A 6 9.62 -8.11 -5.96
C ARG A 6 10.93 -7.39 -6.19
N THR A 7 11.51 -7.56 -7.38
CA THR A 7 12.71 -6.83 -7.80
C THR A 7 12.32 -5.76 -8.82
N SER A 8 12.77 -4.53 -8.60
CA SER A 8 12.56 -3.41 -9.53
C SER A 8 13.57 -3.46 -10.69
N LYS A 9 13.32 -2.65 -11.74
CA LYS A 9 14.25 -2.51 -12.89
C LYS A 9 15.64 -2.03 -12.47
N THR A 10 15.75 -1.27 -11.38
CA THR A 10 17.03 -0.77 -10.83
C THR A 10 17.67 -1.73 -9.82
N GLY A 11 17.15 -2.94 -9.68
CA GLY A 11 17.72 -3.98 -8.79
C GLY A 11 17.25 -3.91 -7.34
N TYR A 12 16.48 -2.88 -6.94
CA TYR A 12 15.92 -2.81 -5.59
C TYR A 12 14.97 -3.97 -5.31
N LYS A 13 15.20 -4.72 -4.23
CA LYS A 13 14.38 -5.85 -3.76
C LYS A 13 13.44 -5.37 -2.65
N SER A 14 12.14 -5.55 -2.85
CA SER A 14 11.09 -5.23 -1.88
C SER A 14 10.30 -6.49 -1.52
N ILE A 15 10.07 -6.69 -0.22
CA ILE A 15 9.19 -7.76 0.26
C ILE A 15 7.75 -7.24 0.26
N VAL A 16 6.87 -8.00 -0.40
CA VAL A 16 5.44 -7.73 -0.50
C VAL A 16 4.68 -8.85 0.18
N THR A 17 3.76 -8.51 1.07
CA THR A 17 2.86 -9.45 1.74
C THR A 17 1.54 -9.47 0.99
N ASN A 18 1.12 -10.67 0.59
CA ASN A 18 -0.13 -10.94 -0.09
C ASN A 18 -1.15 -11.44 0.93
N TYR A 19 -2.22 -10.67 1.08
CA TYR A 19 -3.40 -10.99 1.86
C TYR A 19 -4.45 -11.50 0.90
N GLU A 20 -5.02 -12.66 1.19
CA GLU A 20 -6.10 -13.27 0.41
C GLU A 20 -7.30 -13.47 1.33
N CYS A 21 -8.46 -13.05 0.87
CA CYS A 21 -9.71 -13.32 1.57
C CYS A 21 -10.04 -14.82 1.47
N GLU A 22 -10.50 -15.41 2.58
CA GLU A 22 -10.77 -16.85 2.68
C GLU A 22 -11.96 -17.26 1.82
N ASP A 23 -13.06 -16.51 1.85
CA ASP A 23 -14.20 -16.75 0.98
C ASP A 23 -14.92 -15.46 0.59
N CYS A 24 -15.00 -15.20 -0.71
CA CYS A 24 -15.78 -14.10 -1.28
C CYS A 24 -17.11 -14.56 -1.89
N SER A 25 -17.51 -15.81 -1.71
CA SER A 25 -18.67 -16.42 -2.39
C SER A 25 -20.01 -15.91 -1.88
N ALA A 26 -20.10 -15.50 -0.61
CA ALA A 26 -21.31 -14.94 -0.02
C ALA A 26 -21.56 -13.44 -0.34
N PHE A 27 -20.68 -12.79 -1.11
CA PHE A 27 -20.77 -11.34 -1.33
C PHE A 27 -21.68 -10.99 -2.51
N LEU A 28 -22.83 -10.36 -2.23
CA LEU A 28 -23.85 -9.95 -3.21
C LEU A 28 -23.29 -9.06 -4.35
N HIS A 29 -22.18 -8.37 -4.09
CA HIS A 29 -21.51 -7.50 -5.05
C HIS A 29 -20.12 -8.00 -5.46
N LYS A 30 -19.89 -9.32 -5.49
CA LYS A 30 -18.60 -9.91 -5.89
C LYS A 30 -18.10 -9.39 -7.25
N SER A 31 -19.03 -9.17 -8.19
CA SER A 31 -18.73 -8.60 -9.52
C SER A 31 -18.14 -7.18 -9.47
N LYS A 32 -18.39 -6.42 -8.40
CA LYS A 32 -17.83 -5.07 -8.17
C LYS A 32 -16.66 -5.06 -7.18
N CYS A 33 -16.44 -6.17 -6.45
CA CYS A 33 -15.50 -6.25 -5.34
C CYS A 33 -14.04 -6.29 -5.82
N THR A 34 -13.70 -7.13 -6.80
CA THR A 34 -12.37 -7.14 -7.42
C THR A 34 -12.42 -7.51 -8.90
N LYS A 35 -11.42 -7.05 -9.68
CA LYS A 35 -11.20 -7.51 -11.07
C LYS A 35 -10.61 -8.93 -11.16
N ALA A 36 -10.33 -9.58 -10.02
CA ALA A 36 -9.72 -10.89 -9.97
C ALA A 36 -10.78 -11.98 -10.22
N LYS A 37 -10.39 -13.06 -10.92
CA LYS A 37 -11.26 -14.22 -11.16
C LYS A 37 -11.57 -15.04 -9.89
N GLY A 38 -10.81 -14.83 -8.81
CA GLY A 38 -10.92 -15.57 -7.55
C GLY A 38 -11.27 -14.69 -6.36
N ASN A 39 -10.78 -15.05 -5.17
CA ASN A 39 -10.97 -14.24 -3.97
C ASN A 39 -10.20 -12.92 -4.04
N MET A 40 -10.66 -11.94 -3.26
CA MET A 40 -9.99 -10.65 -3.15
C MET A 40 -8.56 -10.84 -2.62
N ARG A 41 -7.59 -10.34 -3.39
CA ARG A 41 -6.18 -10.32 -3.01
C ARG A 41 -5.71 -8.88 -2.89
N VAL A 42 -5.13 -8.55 -1.74
CA VAL A 42 -4.55 -7.24 -1.46
C VAL A 42 -3.06 -7.43 -1.21
N GLN A 43 -2.25 -6.61 -1.87
CA GLN A 43 -0.81 -6.62 -1.69
C GLN A 43 -0.41 -5.41 -0.84
N GLY A 44 0.29 -5.65 0.26
CA GLY A 44 0.82 -4.61 1.12
C GLY A 44 2.31 -4.83 1.39
N SER A 45 3.10 -3.75 1.44
CA SER A 45 4.48 -3.83 1.90
C SER A 45 4.58 -3.24 3.31
N LYS A 46 5.22 -3.96 4.24
CA LYS A 46 5.42 -3.47 5.61
C LYS A 46 6.24 -2.17 5.62
N ASN A 47 7.30 -2.12 4.81
CA ASN A 47 8.15 -0.93 4.68
C ASN A 47 7.38 0.29 4.18
N PHE A 48 6.40 0.09 3.30
CA PHE A 48 5.56 1.18 2.80
C PHE A 48 4.74 1.81 3.93
N ASN A 49 4.16 0.99 4.82
CA ASN A 49 3.38 1.49 5.95
C ASN A 49 4.26 2.29 6.93
N THR A 50 5.45 1.78 7.27
CA THR A 50 6.41 2.49 8.13
C THR A 50 6.82 3.84 7.53
N ASN A 51 7.19 3.86 6.25
CA ASN A 51 7.57 5.10 5.58
C ASN A 51 6.41 6.09 5.49
N ARG A 52 5.18 5.58 5.31
CA ARG A 52 3.97 6.42 5.28
C ARG A 52 3.71 7.09 6.61
N GLU A 53 3.91 6.40 7.73
CA GLU A 53 3.78 7.00 9.07
C GLU A 53 4.81 8.10 9.31
N ILE A 54 6.08 7.85 8.95
CA ILE A 54 7.16 8.85 9.06
C ILE A 54 6.82 10.07 8.19
N PHE A 55 6.39 9.83 6.94
CA PHE A 55 5.98 10.87 6.04
C PHE A 55 4.83 11.72 6.61
N TYR A 56 3.81 11.08 7.20
CA TYR A 56 2.73 11.82 7.87
C TYR A 56 3.24 12.67 9.03
N LYS A 57 4.15 12.15 9.86
CA LYS A 57 4.75 12.93 10.95
C LYS A 57 5.50 14.14 10.42
N ASN A 58 6.30 13.96 9.37
CA ASN A 58 7.06 15.05 8.74
C ASN A 58 6.15 16.07 8.05
N ILE A 59 4.99 15.64 7.56
CA ILE A 59 3.99 16.53 6.99
C ILE A 59 3.27 17.30 8.09
N LEU A 60 2.81 16.62 9.13
CA LEU A 60 2.01 17.27 10.16
C LEU A 60 2.86 18.12 11.12
N SER A 61 4.20 18.09 11.00
CA SER A 61 5.07 18.97 11.77
C SER A 61 4.98 20.43 11.33
N ASP A 62 5.34 21.34 12.24
CA ASP A 62 5.37 22.77 11.97
C ASP A 62 6.35 23.11 10.83
N GLU A 63 7.53 22.49 10.85
CA GLU A 63 8.50 22.56 9.76
C GLU A 63 7.89 22.11 8.42
N GLY A 64 7.22 20.96 8.41
CA GLY A 64 6.59 20.41 7.20
C GLY A 64 5.45 21.27 6.68
N THR A 65 4.76 22.00 7.56
CA THR A 65 3.73 22.97 7.19
C THR A 65 4.35 24.22 6.59
N LEU A 66 5.35 24.81 7.24
CA LEU A 66 6.09 25.98 6.75
C LEU A 66 6.71 25.71 5.36
N LEU A 67 7.41 24.59 5.20
CA LEU A 67 8.02 24.20 3.93
C LEU A 67 7.00 24.06 2.79
N ARG A 68 5.76 23.67 3.08
CA ARG A 68 4.70 23.55 2.07
C ARG A 68 3.91 24.81 1.81
N MET A 69 3.97 25.80 2.70
CA MET A 69 3.54 27.16 2.39
C MET A 69 4.58 27.86 1.52
N ASN A 70 5.86 27.60 1.76
CA ASN A 70 6.98 28.22 1.04
C ASN A 70 7.30 27.57 -0.31
N ARG A 71 6.61 26.49 -0.70
CA ARG A 71 6.73 25.96 -2.06
C ARG A 71 6.03 26.92 -3.02
N SER A 72 6.80 27.69 -3.77
CA SER A 72 6.26 28.43 -4.91
C SER A 72 5.73 27.40 -5.93
N ILE A 73 4.46 27.55 -6.33
CA ILE A 73 3.80 26.74 -7.38
C ILE A 73 4.08 27.36 -8.74
#